data_AF-A0A1Q8YEY0-F1
#
_entry.id   AF-A0A1Q8YEY0-F1
#
_cell.length_a   1.000
_cell.length_b   1.000
_cell.length_c   1.000
_cell.angle_alpha   90.00
_cell.angle_beta   90.00
_cell.angle_gamma   90.00
#
_symmetry.space_group_name_H-M   'P 1'
#
loop_
_entity.id
_entity.type
_entity.pdbx_description
1 polymer ?
#
loop_
_entity_poly.entity_id
_entity_poly.type
_entity_poly.pdbx_seq_one_letter_code
_entity_poly.pdbx_strand_id
1 'polypeptide(L)'
;MQASESPSSTSTQNQPAALVNQAPEAIKKAALSTTRRHAECIATAAKRLSDLREAWLNPPEWTHRVPEVVPLGMTTSPYPDRIEPRPGIREADFKALQKRTLTNLYNLRPAWLTMAHQQLDLAVANAYGWADYSPAMPDDEVLKRLLAMNLAHSVTISGQLEPQKP
;
A
#
# COMPACT_ATOMS: atom_id res chain seq x y z
N MET A 1 58.82 59.54 -10.09
CA MET A 1 57.40 59.57 -9.66
C MET A 1 56.71 58.45 -10.40
N GLN A 2 56.90 57.22 -9.91
CA GLN A 2 56.03 56.45 -8.99
C GLN A 2 54.83 55.80 -9.72
N ALA A 3 54.76 54.49 -9.51
CA ALA A 3 54.00 53.46 -10.21
C ALA A 3 52.83 52.95 -9.36
N SER A 4 51.99 52.09 -9.99
CA SER A 4 51.16 51.05 -9.35
C SER A 4 49.92 51.57 -8.57
N GLU A 5 48.75 50.94 -8.49
CA GLU A 5 48.24 49.59 -8.76
C GLU A 5 46.69 49.70 -8.65
N SER A 6 45.93 48.85 -9.34
CA SER A 6 44.53 48.55 -8.95
C SER A 6 44.53 47.68 -7.68
N PRO A 7 43.43 47.64 -6.92
CA PRO A 7 42.72 46.36 -6.92
C PRO A 7 41.19 46.47 -6.86
N SER A 8 40.60 45.46 -7.50
CA SER A 8 39.28 44.92 -7.27
C SER A 8 38.95 44.74 -5.79
N SER A 9 37.73 45.10 -5.39
CA SER A 9 37.12 44.56 -4.17
C SER A 9 35.84 43.82 -4.54
N THR A 10 35.91 42.55 -4.17
CA THR A 10 35.07 41.41 -4.44
C THR A 10 33.68 41.52 -3.82
N SER A 11 32.69 41.04 -4.59
CA SER A 11 31.58 40.20 -4.16
C SER A 11 31.52 39.86 -2.66
N THR A 12 30.45 40.27 -1.98
CA THR A 12 29.75 39.43 -1.00
C THR A 12 28.30 39.90 -0.94
N GLN A 13 27.44 39.38 -1.82
CA GLN A 13 26.01 39.34 -1.55
C GLN A 13 25.77 38.25 -0.51
N ASN A 14 25.50 38.69 0.72
CA ASN A 14 25.09 37.87 1.83
C ASN A 14 23.67 37.35 1.57
N GLN A 15 23.50 36.07 1.23
CA GLN A 15 22.21 35.38 1.29
C GLN A 15 22.30 34.18 2.25
N PRO A 16 22.00 34.35 3.55
CA PRO A 16 21.96 33.22 4.47
C PRO A 16 20.53 32.70 4.75
N ALA A 17 19.46 33.41 4.37
CA ALA A 17 18.10 33.07 4.82
C ALA A 17 17.41 31.96 3.97
N ALA A 18 17.72 31.86 2.68
CA ALA A 18 17.06 30.88 1.80
C ALA A 18 17.54 29.43 2.04
N LEU A 19 18.80 29.24 2.43
CA LEU A 19 19.39 27.90 2.62
C LEU A 19 18.88 27.20 3.89
N VAL A 20 18.56 27.97 4.94
CA VAL A 20 18.16 27.44 6.26
C VAL A 20 16.74 26.84 6.25
N ASN A 21 15.84 27.38 5.42
CA ASN A 21 14.48 26.85 5.28
C ASN A 21 14.37 25.70 4.26
N GLN A 22 15.39 25.49 3.41
CA GLN A 22 15.41 24.40 2.43
C GLN A 22 15.66 23.03 3.07
N ALA A 23 16.44 22.96 4.16
CA ALA A 23 16.74 21.72 4.87
C ALA A 23 15.49 21.02 5.48
N PRO A 24 14.62 21.69 6.26
CA PRO A 24 13.42 21.06 6.81
C PRO A 24 12.38 20.69 5.75
N GLU A 25 12.27 21.45 4.65
CA GLU A 25 11.38 21.09 3.54
C GLU A 25 11.88 19.86 2.76
N ALA A 26 13.18 19.75 2.54
CA ALA A 26 13.78 18.59 1.89
C ALA A 26 13.56 17.31 2.70
N ILE A 27 13.69 17.37 4.03
CA ILE A 27 13.42 16.23 4.93
C ILE A 27 11.95 15.81 4.85
N LYS A 28 11.01 16.76 4.88
CA LYS A 28 9.57 16.46 4.72
C LYS A 28 9.27 15.82 3.36
N LYS A 29 9.83 16.35 2.27
CA LYS A 29 9.68 15.78 0.92
C LYS A 29 10.26 14.36 0.83
N ALA A 30 11.43 14.13 1.44
CA ALA A 30 12.03 12.81 1.51
C ALA A 30 11.15 11.83 2.29
N ALA A 31 10.62 12.22 3.46
CA ALA A 31 9.70 11.40 4.24
C ALA A 31 8.43 11.04 3.44
N LEU A 32 7.81 12.03 2.78
CA LEU A 32 6.65 11.80 1.90
C LEU A 32 6.97 10.86 0.73
N SER A 33 8.19 10.95 0.16
CA SER A 33 8.63 10.04 -0.91
C SER A 33 8.80 8.60 -0.41
N THR A 34 9.29 8.42 0.81
CA THR A 34 9.41 7.11 1.47
C THR A 34 8.03 6.51 1.74
N THR A 35 7.09 7.30 2.29
CA THR A 35 5.69 6.87 2.49
C THR A 35 5.04 6.44 1.18
N ARG A 36 5.22 7.22 0.10
CA ARG A 36 4.69 6.87 -1.23
C ARG A 36 5.24 5.52 -1.71
N ARG A 37 6.55 5.29 -1.59
CA ARG A 37 7.19 4.03 -1.98
C ARG A 37 6.61 2.84 -1.20
N HIS A 38 6.45 2.97 0.12
CA HIS A 38 5.81 1.92 0.92
C HIS A 38 4.37 1.65 0.49
N ALA A 39 3.59 2.71 0.22
CA ALA A 39 2.22 2.58 -0.28
C ALA A 39 2.15 1.85 -1.63
N GLU A 40 3.06 2.17 -2.56
CA GLU A 40 3.16 1.50 -3.87
C GLU A 40 3.51 0.00 -3.74
N CYS A 41 4.46 -0.35 -2.85
CA CYS A 41 4.81 -1.74 -2.59
C CYS A 41 3.63 -2.53 -2.03
N ILE A 42 2.92 -1.97 -1.03
CA ILE A 42 1.74 -2.60 -0.43
C ILE A 42 0.62 -2.73 -1.46
N ALA A 43 0.35 -1.67 -2.24
CA ALA A 43 -0.69 -1.68 -3.26
C ALA A 43 -0.42 -2.75 -4.33
N THR A 44 0.82 -2.91 -4.76
CA THR A 44 1.23 -3.92 -5.73
C THR A 44 1.00 -5.34 -5.19
N ALA A 45 1.43 -5.60 -3.95
CA ALA A 45 1.23 -6.91 -3.31
C ALA A 45 -0.26 -7.23 -3.09
N ALA A 46 -1.04 -6.25 -2.60
CA ALA A 46 -2.48 -6.40 -2.39
C ALA A 46 -3.24 -6.63 -3.70
N LYS A 47 -2.88 -5.89 -4.77
CA LYS A 47 -3.44 -6.09 -6.10
C LYS A 47 -3.15 -7.50 -6.61
N ARG A 48 -1.91 -7.97 -6.47
CA ARG A 48 -1.52 -9.33 -6.85
C ARG A 48 -2.33 -10.40 -6.11
N LEU A 49 -2.52 -10.26 -4.81
CA LEU A 49 -3.37 -11.17 -4.02
C LEU A 49 -4.83 -11.13 -4.50
N SER A 50 -5.36 -9.95 -4.79
CA SER A 50 -6.72 -9.82 -5.33
C SER A 50 -6.86 -10.50 -6.68
N ASP A 51 -5.91 -10.32 -7.59
CA ASP A 51 -5.94 -10.91 -8.93
C ASP A 51 -5.89 -12.44 -8.88
N LEU A 52 -5.09 -13.00 -7.97
CA LEU A 52 -5.01 -14.45 -7.77
C LEU A 52 -6.30 -15.02 -7.18
N ARG A 53 -6.93 -14.32 -6.22
CA ARG A 53 -8.23 -14.71 -5.67
C ARG A 53 -9.31 -14.67 -6.74
N GLU A 54 -9.36 -13.60 -7.53
CA GLU A 54 -10.30 -13.45 -8.64
C GLU A 54 -10.11 -14.54 -9.71
N ALA A 55 -8.87 -14.81 -10.13
CA ALA A 55 -8.58 -15.86 -11.11
C ALA A 55 -8.94 -17.26 -10.60
N TRP A 56 -8.82 -17.50 -9.29
CA TRP A 56 -9.26 -18.76 -8.69
C TRP A 56 -10.78 -18.86 -8.57
N LEU A 57 -11.46 -17.79 -8.15
CA LEU A 57 -12.93 -17.76 -8.04
C LEU A 57 -13.60 -17.86 -9.41
N ASN A 58 -13.06 -17.13 -10.37
CA ASN A 58 -13.62 -16.91 -11.69
C ASN A 58 -12.60 -17.30 -12.77
N PRO A 59 -12.34 -18.60 -12.98
CA PRO A 59 -11.41 -19.03 -14.02
C PRO A 59 -11.92 -18.58 -15.41
N PRO A 60 -11.06 -18.02 -16.27
CA PRO A 60 -11.48 -17.53 -17.59
C PRO A 60 -11.95 -18.66 -18.53
N GLU A 61 -11.51 -19.90 -18.29
CA GLU A 61 -12.01 -21.07 -19.00
C GLU A 61 -13.49 -21.37 -18.69
N TRP A 62 -13.98 -21.00 -17.50
CA TRP A 62 -15.31 -21.38 -17.00
C TRP A 62 -16.28 -20.21 -16.89
N THR A 63 -15.76 -18.98 -16.79
CA THR A 63 -16.55 -17.77 -16.57
C THR A 63 -16.33 -16.74 -17.67
N HIS A 64 -17.32 -15.88 -17.87
CA HIS A 64 -17.23 -14.73 -18.76
C HIS A 64 -17.92 -13.53 -18.11
N ARG A 65 -17.45 -12.33 -18.45
CA ARG A 65 -18.03 -11.08 -17.98
C ARG A 65 -19.13 -10.64 -18.95
N VAL A 66 -20.31 -10.41 -18.41
CA VAL A 66 -21.49 -9.92 -19.13
C VAL A 66 -21.83 -8.56 -18.53
N PRO A 67 -21.98 -7.49 -19.34
CA PRO A 67 -22.38 -6.19 -18.83
C PRO A 67 -23.65 -6.27 -17.98
N GLU A 68 -23.67 -5.55 -16.87
CA GLU A 68 -24.86 -5.50 -16.02
C GLU A 68 -26.02 -4.84 -16.77
N VAL A 69 -27.26 -5.23 -16.45
CA VAL A 69 -28.45 -4.74 -17.14
C VAL A 69 -28.53 -3.22 -16.99
N VAL A 70 -28.57 -2.51 -18.12
CA VAL A 70 -28.66 -1.05 -18.13
C VAL A 70 -30.07 -0.63 -17.71
N PRO A 71 -30.24 0.15 -16.63
CA PRO A 71 -31.55 0.66 -16.25
C PRO A 71 -32.19 1.53 -17.33
N LEU A 72 -33.52 1.52 -17.41
CA LEU A 72 -34.29 2.38 -18.31
C LEU A 72 -33.90 3.85 -18.10
N GLY A 73 -33.46 4.52 -19.18
CA GLY A 73 -33.05 5.92 -19.15
C GLY A 73 -31.54 6.16 -18.99
N MET A 74 -30.71 5.12 -18.91
CA MET A 74 -29.25 5.23 -18.91
C MET A 74 -28.63 4.66 -20.20
N THR A 75 -27.48 5.22 -20.61
CA THR A 75 -26.69 4.72 -21.76
C THR A 75 -25.70 3.62 -21.34
N THR A 76 -25.33 3.57 -20.06
CA THR A 76 -24.40 2.59 -19.49
C THR A 76 -24.82 2.26 -18.06
N SER A 77 -24.67 1.00 -17.68
CA SER A 77 -24.94 0.56 -16.31
C SER A 77 -23.88 1.15 -15.37
N PRO A 78 -24.27 1.74 -14.22
CA PRO A 78 -23.32 2.24 -13.22
C PRO A 78 -22.68 1.10 -12.40
N TYR A 79 -23.10 -0.14 -12.62
CA TYR A 79 -22.67 -1.32 -11.86
C TYR A 79 -21.59 -2.12 -12.60
N PRO A 80 -20.71 -2.81 -11.87
CA PRO A 80 -19.69 -3.66 -12.48
C PRO A 80 -20.33 -4.85 -13.23
N ASP A 81 -19.64 -5.32 -14.26
CA ASP A 81 -20.07 -6.46 -15.06
C ASP A 81 -20.34 -7.71 -14.21
N ARG A 82 -21.40 -8.42 -14.57
CA ARG A 82 -21.75 -9.70 -13.95
C ARG A 82 -20.84 -10.80 -14.46
N ILE A 83 -20.44 -11.69 -13.55
CA ILE A 83 -19.66 -12.87 -13.90
C ILE A 83 -20.61 -14.05 -14.04
N GLU A 84 -20.71 -14.58 -15.26
CA GLU A 84 -21.59 -15.70 -15.57
C GLU A 84 -20.79 -16.94 -16.01
N PRO A 85 -21.24 -18.15 -15.64
CA PRO A 85 -20.71 -19.39 -16.21
C PRO A 85 -20.84 -19.37 -17.73
N ARG A 86 -19.79 -19.80 -18.44
CA ARG A 86 -19.78 -19.84 -19.91
C ARG A 86 -20.85 -20.82 -20.43
N PRO A 87 -21.58 -20.47 -21.50
CA PRO A 87 -22.51 -21.41 -22.14
C PRO A 87 -21.75 -22.65 -22.67
N GLY A 88 -22.26 -23.84 -22.36
CA GLY A 88 -21.65 -25.11 -22.79
C GLY A 88 -20.57 -25.68 -21.86
N ILE A 89 -20.37 -25.10 -20.67
CA ILE A 89 -19.53 -25.71 -19.64
C ILE A 89 -20.05 -27.10 -19.24
N ARG A 90 -19.13 -28.05 -19.02
CA ARG A 90 -19.49 -29.41 -18.58
C ARG A 90 -20.14 -29.35 -17.20
N GLU A 91 -21.11 -30.22 -16.94
CA GLU A 91 -21.82 -30.23 -15.65
C GLU A 91 -20.88 -30.45 -14.45
N ALA A 92 -19.82 -31.26 -14.64
CA ALA A 92 -18.79 -31.46 -13.63
C ALA A 92 -18.01 -30.17 -13.29
N ASP A 93 -17.66 -29.39 -14.32
CA ASP A 93 -16.92 -28.13 -14.17
C ASP A 93 -17.83 -27.04 -13.56
N PHE A 94 -19.12 -27.03 -13.90
CA PHE A 94 -20.11 -26.16 -13.27
C PHE A 94 -20.27 -26.45 -11.77
N LYS A 95 -20.38 -27.73 -11.38
CA LYS A 95 -20.41 -28.14 -9.96
C LYS A 95 -19.10 -27.77 -9.24
N ALA A 96 -17.95 -27.86 -9.91
CA ALA A 96 -16.68 -27.42 -9.37
C ALA A 96 -16.64 -25.90 -9.17
N LEU A 97 -17.16 -25.12 -10.11
CA LEU A 97 -17.27 -23.67 -10.03
C LEU A 97 -18.18 -23.23 -8.87
N GLN A 98 -19.32 -23.88 -8.64
CA GLN A 98 -20.19 -23.58 -7.50
C GLN A 98 -19.51 -23.80 -6.14
N LYS A 99 -18.57 -24.75 -6.06
CA LYS A 99 -17.79 -24.99 -4.84
C LYS A 99 -16.67 -23.98 -4.64
N ARG A 100 -16.33 -23.15 -5.62
CA ARG A 100 -15.27 -22.15 -5.51
C ARG A 100 -15.80 -20.89 -4.82
N THR A 101 -15.82 -20.94 -3.49
CA THR A 101 -16.12 -19.79 -2.63
C THR A 101 -14.85 -19.34 -1.90
N LEU A 102 -14.78 -18.08 -1.47
CA LEU A 102 -13.65 -17.58 -0.67
C LEU A 102 -13.45 -18.43 0.59
N THR A 103 -14.53 -18.83 1.26
CA THR A 103 -14.48 -19.74 2.41
C THR A 103 -13.76 -21.04 2.06
N ASN A 104 -14.10 -21.67 0.93
CA ASN A 104 -13.45 -22.91 0.50
C ASN A 104 -11.98 -22.69 0.09
N LEU A 105 -11.65 -21.56 -0.52
CA LEU A 105 -10.27 -21.19 -0.82
C LEU A 105 -9.41 -21.09 0.45
N TYR A 106 -9.93 -20.39 1.47
CA TYR A 106 -9.25 -20.19 2.73
C TYR A 106 -9.22 -21.44 3.62
N ASN A 107 -10.13 -22.39 3.41
CA ASN A 107 -10.07 -23.71 4.04
C ASN A 107 -9.02 -24.61 3.36
N LEU A 108 -8.94 -24.58 2.03
CA LEU A 108 -7.96 -25.36 1.27
C LEU A 108 -6.53 -24.86 1.47
N ARG A 109 -6.34 -23.54 1.66
CA ARG A 109 -5.04 -22.86 1.80
C ARG A 109 -3.97 -23.38 0.83
N PRO A 110 -4.16 -23.24 -0.49
CA PRO A 110 -3.15 -23.64 -1.45
C PRO A 110 -1.85 -22.84 -1.24
N ALA A 111 -0.70 -23.45 -1.56
CA ALA A 111 0.61 -22.85 -1.29
C ALA A 111 0.79 -21.43 -1.88
N TRP A 112 0.23 -21.18 -3.07
CA TRP A 112 0.28 -19.87 -3.70
C TRP A 112 -0.44 -18.78 -2.87
N LEU A 113 -1.52 -19.14 -2.16
CA LEU A 113 -2.28 -18.20 -1.33
C LEU A 113 -1.45 -17.81 -0.11
N THR A 114 -0.83 -18.80 0.55
CA THR A 114 0.08 -18.56 1.66
C THR A 114 1.23 -17.66 1.23
N MET A 115 1.89 -17.95 0.10
CA MET A 115 2.99 -17.12 -0.41
C MET A 115 2.53 -15.69 -0.73
N ALA A 116 1.35 -15.52 -1.33
CA ALA A 116 0.81 -14.19 -1.65
C ALA A 116 0.52 -13.37 -0.38
N HIS A 117 -0.01 -14.01 0.67
CA HIS A 117 -0.19 -13.38 1.97
C HIS A 117 1.14 -12.98 2.61
N GLN A 118 2.14 -13.89 2.62
CA GLN A 118 3.47 -13.60 3.15
C GLN A 118 4.16 -12.42 2.46
N GLN A 119 3.98 -12.28 1.14
CA GLN A 119 4.51 -11.13 0.39
C GLN A 119 3.84 -9.82 0.80
N LEU A 120 2.53 -9.83 1.02
CA LEU A 120 1.80 -8.66 1.50
C LEU A 120 2.25 -8.30 2.93
N ASP A 121 2.36 -9.29 3.81
CA ASP A 121 2.77 -9.07 5.20
C ASP A 121 4.20 -8.52 5.28
N LEU A 122 5.12 -9.00 4.44
CA LEU A 122 6.47 -8.44 4.32
C LEU A 122 6.47 -6.99 3.85
N ALA A 123 5.64 -6.65 2.85
CA ALA A 123 5.51 -5.26 2.39
C ALA A 123 4.99 -4.33 3.49
N VAL A 124 4.03 -4.81 4.29
CA VAL A 124 3.49 -4.10 5.45
C VAL A 124 4.55 -3.96 6.54
N ALA A 125 5.22 -5.04 6.93
CA ALA A 125 6.28 -5.02 7.94
C ALA A 125 7.39 -4.02 7.59
N ASN A 126 7.81 -3.97 6.31
CA ASN A 126 8.76 -2.99 5.82
C ASN A 126 8.26 -1.54 5.96
N ALA A 127 6.96 -1.30 5.79
CA ALA A 127 6.37 0.03 5.99
C ALA A 127 6.31 0.43 7.48
N TYR A 128 6.14 -0.54 8.38
CA TYR A 128 6.28 -0.35 9.83
C TYR A 128 7.75 -0.25 10.30
N GLY A 129 8.72 -0.46 9.40
CA GLY A 129 10.16 -0.45 9.73
C GLY A 129 10.65 -1.72 10.40
N TRP A 130 9.90 -2.82 10.34
CA TRP A 130 10.27 -4.11 10.94
C TRP A 130 11.12 -4.94 9.97
N ALA A 131 12.42 -4.65 9.91
CA ALA A 131 13.37 -5.36 9.05
C ALA A 131 13.64 -6.82 9.45
N ASP A 132 13.31 -7.19 10.69
CA ASP A 132 13.47 -8.53 11.26
C ASP A 132 12.21 -9.41 11.14
N TYR A 133 11.16 -8.90 10.48
CA TYR A 133 9.92 -9.65 10.31
C TYR A 133 10.14 -10.93 9.49
N SER A 134 9.58 -12.02 10.00
CA SER A 134 9.55 -13.32 9.33
C SER A 134 8.13 -13.88 9.39
N PRO A 135 7.64 -14.57 8.34
CA PRO A 135 6.37 -15.27 8.37
C PRO A 135 6.22 -16.33 9.48
N ALA A 136 7.34 -16.78 10.05
CA ALA A 136 7.35 -17.73 11.17
C ALA A 136 7.28 -17.05 12.55
N MET A 137 7.27 -15.72 12.61
CA MET A 137 7.13 -14.96 13.86
C MET A 137 5.77 -15.27 14.49
N PRO A 138 5.70 -15.58 15.80
CA PRO A 138 4.44 -15.86 16.47
C PRO A 138 3.57 -14.61 16.60
N ASP A 139 2.25 -14.76 16.51
CA ASP A 139 1.28 -13.67 16.60
C ASP A 139 1.43 -12.85 17.89
N ASP A 140 1.75 -13.49 19.01
CA ASP A 140 1.97 -12.81 20.29
C ASP A 140 3.09 -11.75 20.24
N GLU A 141 4.14 -12.00 19.46
CA GLU A 141 5.25 -11.05 19.28
C GLU A 141 4.81 -9.86 18.45
N VAL A 142 4.06 -10.11 17.38
CA VAL A 142 3.46 -9.05 16.54
C VAL A 142 2.53 -8.17 17.38
N LEU A 143 1.67 -8.77 18.20
CA LEU A 143 0.73 -8.06 19.07
C LEU A 143 1.44 -7.19 20.12
N LYS A 144 2.51 -7.70 20.74
CA LYS A 144 3.31 -6.93 21.71
C LYS A 144 3.92 -5.68 21.08
N ARG A 145 4.47 -5.79 19.87
CA ARG A 145 5.06 -4.66 19.13
C ARG A 145 4.01 -3.61 18.80
N LEU A 146 2.86 -4.02 18.28
CA LEU A 146 1.75 -3.11 17.98
C LEU A 146 1.24 -2.40 19.23
N LEU A 147 1.10 -3.12 20.35
CA LEU A 147 0.70 -2.53 21.62
C LEU A 147 1.70 -1.47 22.09
N ALA A 148 3.00 -1.78 22.06
CA ALA A 148 4.05 -0.83 22.45
C ALA A 148 4.01 0.44 21.59
N MET A 149 3.85 0.30 20.27
CA MET A 149 3.70 1.44 19.35
C MET A 149 2.46 2.27 19.68
N ASN A 150 1.31 1.63 19.89
CA ASN A 150 0.07 2.32 20.21
C ASN A 150 0.15 3.10 21.53
N LEU A 151 0.82 2.55 22.55
CA LEU A 151 1.06 3.24 23.82
C LEU A 151 1.99 4.45 23.63
N ALA A 152 3.03 4.36 22.81
CA ALA A 152 3.90 5.49 22.51
C ALA A 152 3.17 6.61 21.75
N HIS A 153 2.31 6.23 20.80
CA HIS A 153 1.47 7.18 20.08
C HIS A 153 0.46 7.88 21.00
N SER A 154 -0.20 7.15 21.91
CA SER A 154 -1.18 7.76 22.83
C SER A 154 -0.54 8.78 23.79
N VAL A 155 0.67 8.49 24.30
CA VAL A 155 1.45 9.43 25.13
C VAL A 155 1.83 10.67 24.33
N THR A 156 2.29 10.51 23.09
CA THR A 156 2.68 11.63 22.22
C THR A 156 1.49 12.53 21.90
N ILE A 157 0.34 11.94 21.58
CA ILE A 157 -0.91 12.68 21.28
C ILE A 157 -1.39 13.42 22.53
N SER A 158 -1.34 12.80 23.70
CA SER A 158 -1.72 13.43 24.97
C SER A 158 -0.80 14.61 25.30
N GLY A 159 0.51 14.46 25.08
CA GLY A 159 1.49 15.54 25.27
C GLY A 159 1.38 16.71 24.28
N GLN A 160 0.77 16.51 23.11
CA GLN A 160 0.45 17.58 22.16
C GLN A 160 -0.84 18.33 22.49
N LEU A 161 -1.71 17.74 23.31
CA LEU A 161 -2.98 18.32 23.75
C LEU A 161 -2.88 19.06 25.10
N GLU A 162 -1.78 18.90 25.84
CA GLU A 162 -1.48 19.72 27.02
C GLU A 162 -1.30 21.19 26.59
N PRO A 163 -2.10 22.14 27.13
CA PRO A 163 -1.98 23.55 26.75
C PRO A 163 -0.59 24.07 27.16
N GLN A 164 0.13 24.67 26.20
CA GLN A 164 1.35 25.41 26.46
C GLN A 164 1.06 26.44 27.56
N LYS A 165 1.58 26.16 28.76
CA LYS A 165 1.41 27.03 29.93
C LYS A 165 2.07 28.38 29.61
N PRO A 166 1.38 29.51 29.86
CA PRO A 166 1.89 30.84 29.53
C PRO A 166 3.17 31.19 30.27
#